data_AF-A0A8H7BHR7-F1
#
_entry.id   AF-A0A8H7BHR7-F1
#
_cell.length_a   1.000
_cell.length_b   1.000
_cell.length_c   1.000
_cell.angle_alpha   90.00
_cell.angle_beta   90.00
_cell.angle_gamma   90.00
#
_symmetry.space_group_name_H-M   'P 1'
#
loop_
_entity.id
_entity.type
_entity.pdbx_description
1 polymer ?
#
loop_
_entity_poly.entity_id
_entity_poly.type
_entity_poly.pdbx_seq_one_letter_code
_entity_poly.pdbx_strand_id
1 'polypeptide(L)'
;MYSAWYLYMVGGALLGTVFAHPLASQDDPPCDPEPPTCRPSWQTAEYAPSVGRLRAGLIFVDFTDSPDDHFGQEPWQLFEPLKEQPADLYRQMSFGKLDFEIVPLLDKFYRMPRDSASYGFADEEGLTGEEHKTYIDDALKAVGDDMDFNSVDILFIAPPNGTEQINRSASYSSPVKTKSGREFRAGSVITFGNDLYPDGEWKTVNHETGHTMGLPDLYPYGPGGNGLWVGEFDMMGVVWGQSPDLFAWHKWRLNWIEDNQVDCIMETGTTTHRLSPIEVDGGVKAAAIPMNATGYVMAEVRSMQGIDHAACETATGVLLYTAESSIGSGDGPIRILDTNSATWGCGNEWDGAALNDAPLRDIDAVFDTEFGVKVKVIAREGDDFIIEVKRGTF
;
A
#
# COMPACT_ATOMS: atom_id res chain seq x y z
N MET A 1 48.70 -0.85 9.76
CA MET A 1 49.79 -0.49 8.85
C MET A 1 49.29 -0.68 7.43
N TYR A 2 49.11 0.44 6.71
CA TYR A 2 49.04 0.66 5.24
C TYR A 2 48.26 -0.33 4.35
N SER A 3 47.53 0.04 3.30
CA SER A 3 46.96 1.26 2.70
C SER A 3 46.50 0.83 1.31
N ALA A 4 45.37 1.29 0.80
CA ALA A 4 45.22 1.69 -0.61
C ALA A 4 43.89 2.41 -0.82
N TRP A 5 44.00 3.72 -0.96
CA TRP A 5 42.98 4.63 -1.47
C TRP A 5 43.04 4.63 -3.00
N TYR A 6 41.90 4.69 -3.68
CA TYR A 6 41.84 5.06 -5.10
C TYR A 6 41.14 6.41 -5.26
N LEU A 7 41.91 7.37 -5.78
CA LEU A 7 41.52 8.70 -6.22
C LEU A 7 41.09 8.61 -7.69
N TYR A 8 39.95 9.17 -8.07
CA TYR A 8 39.62 9.46 -9.48
C TYR A 8 39.78 10.95 -9.75
N MET A 9 40.61 11.27 -10.74
CA MET A 9 40.82 12.62 -11.28
C MET A 9 39.64 13.05 -12.15
N VAL A 10 39.18 14.28 -11.96
CA VAL A 10 38.27 14.98 -12.88
C VAL A 10 39.11 15.83 -13.84
N GLY A 11 39.04 15.52 -15.14
CA GLY A 11 39.56 16.34 -16.23
C GLY A 11 38.40 16.93 -17.04
N GLY A 12 38.46 18.24 -17.30
CA GLY A 12 37.35 19.04 -17.78
C GLY A 12 37.08 19.06 -19.30
N ALA A 13 35.83 19.44 -19.58
CA ALA A 13 35.27 20.27 -20.65
C ALA A 13 35.42 19.87 -22.13
N LEU A 14 34.26 19.71 -22.78
CA LEU A 14 34.02 20.19 -24.15
C LEU A 14 32.56 20.63 -24.31
N LEU A 15 32.40 21.85 -24.83
CA LEU A 15 31.18 22.60 -25.10
C LEU A 15 30.37 21.98 -26.25
N GLY A 16 29.07 21.79 -26.05
CA GLY A 16 28.08 21.47 -27.08
C GLY A 16 26.86 22.38 -26.94
N THR A 17 26.59 23.15 -27.98
CA THR A 17 25.56 24.19 -28.10
C THR A 17 24.13 23.67 -27.97
N VAL A 18 23.35 24.23 -27.04
CA VAL A 18 21.90 24.03 -26.91
C VAL A 18 21.16 25.04 -27.80
N PHE A 19 20.39 24.55 -28.76
CA PHE A 19 19.40 25.35 -29.48
C PHE A 19 18.20 25.58 -28.55
N ALA A 20 17.99 26.82 -28.12
CA ALA A 20 16.79 27.23 -27.41
C ALA A 20 15.62 27.36 -28.41
N HIS A 21 14.54 26.63 -28.17
CA HIS A 21 13.22 26.94 -28.71
C HIS A 21 12.46 27.75 -27.65
N PRO A 22 11.81 28.88 -27.99
CA PRO A 22 11.03 29.62 -27.02
C PRO A 22 9.71 28.87 -26.77
N LEU A 23 9.56 28.28 -25.58
CA LEU A 23 8.25 27.90 -25.08
C LEU A 23 7.51 29.18 -24.71
N ALA A 24 6.39 29.44 -25.39
CA ALA A 24 5.45 30.48 -25.02
C ALA A 24 4.91 30.20 -23.62
N SER A 25 5.07 31.14 -22.69
CA SER A 25 4.41 31.09 -21.39
C SER A 25 2.91 31.31 -21.62
N GLN A 26 2.11 30.27 -21.35
CA GLN A 26 0.72 30.48 -20.98
C GLN A 26 0.71 30.71 -19.48
N ASP A 27 0.65 31.98 -19.08
CA ASP A 27 0.38 32.37 -17.70
C ASP A 27 -1.12 32.13 -17.45
N ASP A 28 -1.48 30.89 -17.09
CA ASP A 28 -2.76 30.65 -16.44
C ASP A 28 -2.75 31.37 -15.08
N PRO A 29 -3.81 32.11 -14.71
CA PRO A 29 -3.90 32.75 -13.41
C PRO A 29 -3.80 31.67 -12.32
N PRO A 30 -3.10 31.94 -11.20
CA PRO A 30 -3.01 30.97 -10.12
C PRO A 30 -4.44 30.69 -9.62
N CYS A 31 -4.89 29.45 -9.75
CA CYS A 31 -6.12 28.99 -9.12
C CYS A 31 -6.01 29.28 -7.62
N ASP A 32 -6.99 29.97 -7.05
CA ASP A 32 -7.11 30.06 -5.60
C ASP A 32 -7.08 28.63 -5.02
N PRO A 33 -6.29 28.36 -3.97
CA PRO A 33 -6.23 27.03 -3.39
C PRO A 33 -7.63 26.62 -2.92
N GLU A 34 -8.06 25.42 -3.30
CA GLU A 34 -9.36 24.90 -2.87
C GLU A 34 -9.45 24.90 -1.34
N PRO A 35 -10.63 25.24 -0.79
CA PRO A 35 -10.81 25.25 0.66
C PRO A 35 -10.65 23.83 1.22
N PRO A 36 -10.09 23.68 2.44
CA PRO A 36 -10.04 22.38 3.10
C PRO A 36 -11.46 21.82 3.25
N THR A 37 -11.61 20.54 2.95
CA THR A 37 -12.88 19.80 3.11
C THR A 37 -12.73 18.78 4.24
N CYS A 38 -13.84 18.30 4.78
CA CYS A 38 -13.80 17.22 5.77
C CYS A 38 -13.40 15.90 5.11
N ARG A 39 -14.15 15.49 4.08
CA ARG A 39 -13.83 14.29 3.30
C ARG A 39 -12.99 14.67 2.09
N PRO A 40 -11.78 14.14 1.92
CA PRO A 40 -10.98 14.39 0.73
C PRO A 40 -11.69 13.91 -0.54
N SER A 41 -11.47 14.60 -1.65
CA SER A 41 -11.97 14.18 -2.95
C SER A 41 -11.16 12.98 -3.46
N TRP A 42 -11.66 11.76 -3.22
CA TRP A 42 -11.04 10.54 -3.75
C TRP A 42 -11.64 10.17 -5.10
N GLN A 43 -10.80 10.03 -6.12
CA GLN A 43 -11.19 9.50 -7.41
C GLN A 43 -11.30 7.97 -7.31
N THR A 44 -12.43 7.46 -6.81
CA THR A 44 -12.62 6.01 -6.61
C THR A 44 -13.13 5.27 -7.84
N ALA A 45 -13.70 5.98 -8.82
CA ALA A 45 -14.32 5.39 -10.01
C ALA A 45 -13.33 4.73 -10.98
N GLU A 46 -12.03 5.02 -10.82
CA GLU A 46 -10.97 4.49 -11.68
C GLU A 46 -10.38 3.16 -11.16
N TYR A 47 -10.76 2.75 -9.95
CA TYR A 47 -10.21 1.58 -9.26
C TYR A 47 -11.17 0.39 -9.27
N ALA A 48 -10.66 -0.78 -8.89
CA ALA A 48 -11.47 -1.97 -8.63
C ALA A 48 -12.42 -1.74 -7.44
N PRO A 49 -13.55 -2.46 -7.37
CA PRO A 49 -14.46 -2.38 -6.22
C PRO A 49 -13.72 -2.62 -4.90
N SER A 50 -13.81 -1.66 -3.97
CA SER A 50 -13.32 -1.82 -2.60
C SER A 50 -14.39 -2.29 -1.61
N VAL A 51 -15.66 -2.35 -2.07
CA VAL A 51 -16.80 -2.84 -1.31
C VAL A 51 -17.67 -3.74 -2.19
N GLY A 52 -18.45 -4.61 -1.57
CA GLY A 52 -19.18 -5.65 -2.27
C GLY A 52 -18.22 -6.74 -2.76
N ARG A 53 -18.52 -7.35 -3.90
CA ARG A 53 -17.74 -8.47 -4.43
C ARG A 53 -16.60 -7.98 -5.31
N LEU A 54 -15.39 -8.50 -5.06
CA LEU A 54 -14.20 -8.32 -5.89
C LEU A 54 -13.68 -9.70 -6.33
N ARG A 55 -13.72 -9.98 -7.62
CA ARG A 55 -13.31 -11.28 -8.18
C ARG A 55 -11.96 -11.17 -8.87
N ALA A 56 -10.97 -11.91 -8.39
CA ALA A 56 -9.67 -12.04 -9.01
C ALA A 56 -9.58 -13.31 -9.84
N GLY A 57 -9.37 -13.21 -11.14
CA GLY A 57 -9.06 -14.38 -11.96
C GLY A 57 -7.60 -14.77 -11.78
N LEU A 58 -7.30 -16.01 -11.41
CA LEU A 58 -5.93 -16.50 -11.33
C LEU A 58 -5.59 -17.36 -12.53
N ILE A 59 -4.50 -17.00 -13.22
CA ILE A 59 -3.88 -17.83 -14.24
C ILE A 59 -2.46 -18.24 -13.84
N PHE A 60 -2.08 -19.45 -14.24
CA PHE A 60 -0.72 -19.94 -14.07
C PHE A 60 -0.01 -20.03 -15.41
N VAL A 61 1.23 -19.55 -15.45
CA VAL A 61 2.12 -19.62 -16.60
C VAL A 61 3.35 -20.45 -16.27
N ASP A 62 4.02 -21.03 -17.26
CA ASP A 62 5.34 -21.66 -17.12
C ASP A 62 6.27 -21.21 -18.27
N PHE A 63 7.54 -21.59 -18.23
CA PHE A 63 8.56 -21.02 -19.13
C PHE A 63 9.28 -22.08 -19.96
N THR A 64 9.97 -21.66 -21.02
CA THR A 64 10.73 -22.56 -21.89
C THR A 64 11.92 -23.22 -21.19
N ASP A 65 12.54 -22.52 -20.25
CA ASP A 65 13.64 -22.95 -19.38
C ASP A 65 13.17 -23.63 -18.08
N SER A 66 11.89 -23.48 -17.72
CA SER A 66 11.27 -24.06 -16.52
C SER A 66 9.83 -24.50 -16.81
N PRO A 67 9.65 -25.63 -17.52
CA PRO A 67 8.33 -26.20 -17.81
C PRO A 67 7.60 -26.71 -16.56
N ASP A 68 6.28 -26.86 -16.63
CA ASP A 68 5.41 -27.40 -15.57
C ASP A 68 5.91 -28.71 -14.94
N ASP A 69 6.48 -29.62 -15.73
CA ASP A 69 7.09 -30.87 -15.25
C ASP A 69 8.44 -30.70 -14.53
N HIS A 70 9.03 -29.51 -14.58
CA HIS A 70 10.31 -29.21 -13.95
C HIS A 70 10.24 -29.27 -12.42
N PHE A 71 9.13 -28.82 -11.84
CA PHE A 71 8.91 -28.78 -10.40
C PHE A 71 7.90 -29.81 -9.89
N GLY A 72 7.19 -30.50 -10.79
CA GLY A 72 6.21 -31.53 -10.45
C GLY A 72 4.99 -31.00 -9.66
N GLN A 73 4.68 -29.72 -9.82
CA GLN A 73 3.57 -29.05 -9.15
C GLN A 73 2.36 -28.97 -10.10
N GLU A 74 1.16 -29.04 -9.54
CA GLU A 74 -0.08 -28.77 -10.26
C GLU A 74 -0.65 -27.40 -9.86
N PRO A 75 -1.31 -26.66 -10.77
CA PRO A 75 -1.88 -25.33 -10.46
C PRO A 75 -2.79 -25.32 -9.23
N TRP A 76 -3.55 -26.40 -9.02
CA TRP A 76 -4.41 -26.57 -7.85
C TRP A 76 -3.61 -26.50 -6.53
N GLN A 77 -2.42 -27.11 -6.49
CA GLN A 77 -1.59 -27.14 -5.28
C GLN A 77 -1.05 -25.76 -4.92
N LEU A 78 -0.83 -24.90 -5.91
CA LEU A 78 -0.41 -23.51 -5.73
C LEU A 78 -1.58 -22.58 -5.38
N PHE A 79 -2.77 -22.89 -5.88
CA PHE A 79 -3.98 -22.13 -5.60
C PHE A 79 -4.52 -22.37 -4.18
N GLU A 80 -4.51 -23.61 -3.69
CA GLU A 80 -5.22 -23.96 -2.46
C GLU A 80 -4.84 -23.11 -1.24
N PRO A 81 -3.55 -22.79 -0.98
CA PRO A 81 -3.19 -21.93 0.15
C PRO A 81 -3.76 -20.50 0.03
N LEU A 82 -3.96 -20.02 -1.19
CA LEU A 82 -4.40 -18.65 -1.48
C LEU A 82 -5.92 -18.48 -1.46
N LYS A 83 -6.67 -19.59 -1.44
CA LYS A 83 -8.13 -19.58 -1.61
C LYS A 83 -8.87 -18.86 -0.49
N GLU A 84 -8.40 -18.98 0.75
CA GLU A 84 -9.13 -18.52 1.94
C GLU A 84 -8.41 -17.39 2.68
N GLN A 85 -7.08 -17.51 2.88
CA GLN A 85 -6.35 -16.61 3.77
C GLN A 85 -6.42 -15.12 3.35
N PRO A 86 -6.19 -14.76 2.07
CA PRO A 86 -6.33 -13.38 1.63
C PRO A 86 -7.76 -12.84 1.77
N ALA A 87 -8.77 -13.69 1.51
CA ALA A 87 -10.18 -13.32 1.61
C ALA A 87 -10.60 -13.07 3.07
N ASP A 88 -10.18 -13.94 3.99
CA ASP A 88 -10.45 -13.80 5.41
C ASP A 88 -9.78 -12.56 6.01
N LEU A 89 -8.59 -12.20 5.54
CA LEU A 89 -7.92 -10.98 5.98
C LEU A 89 -8.70 -9.73 5.56
N TYR A 90 -9.07 -9.62 4.29
CA TYR A 90 -9.88 -8.50 3.81
C TYR A 90 -11.25 -8.43 4.48
N ARG A 91 -11.88 -9.57 4.71
CA ARG A 91 -13.14 -9.62 5.44
C ARG A 91 -13.00 -9.06 6.86
N GLN A 92 -11.92 -9.37 7.57
CA GLN A 92 -11.65 -8.83 8.91
C GLN A 92 -11.41 -7.31 8.87
N MET A 93 -10.49 -6.86 8.01
CA MET A 93 -10.08 -5.45 7.91
C MET A 93 -11.20 -4.51 7.46
N SER A 94 -12.07 -5.01 6.58
CA SER A 94 -13.20 -4.27 6.00
C SER A 94 -14.49 -4.40 6.81
N PHE A 95 -14.48 -5.12 7.92
CA PHE A 95 -15.67 -5.45 8.71
C PHE A 95 -16.78 -6.12 7.86
N GLY A 96 -16.37 -6.97 6.91
CA GLY A 96 -17.25 -7.68 5.99
C GLY A 96 -17.81 -6.84 4.84
N LYS A 97 -17.32 -5.61 4.63
CA LYS A 97 -17.74 -4.76 3.50
C LYS A 97 -17.15 -5.20 2.17
N LEU A 98 -16.01 -5.89 2.17
CA LEU A 98 -15.40 -6.50 0.99
C LEU A 98 -15.54 -8.03 1.03
N ASP A 99 -16.06 -8.59 -0.06
CA ASP A 99 -16.13 -10.01 -0.36
C ASP A 99 -15.13 -10.32 -1.49
N PHE A 100 -13.92 -10.73 -1.10
CA PHE A 100 -12.83 -11.02 -2.02
C PHE A 100 -12.80 -12.50 -2.39
N GLU A 101 -12.74 -12.81 -3.69
CA GLU A 101 -12.71 -14.18 -4.20
C GLU A 101 -11.62 -14.34 -5.25
N ILE A 102 -10.70 -15.28 -5.04
CA ILE A 102 -9.81 -15.75 -6.10
C ILE A 102 -10.51 -16.89 -6.84
N VAL A 103 -10.77 -16.67 -8.14
CA VAL A 103 -11.37 -17.63 -9.05
C VAL A 103 -10.24 -18.36 -9.76
N PRO A 104 -10.01 -19.66 -9.50
CA PRO A 104 -9.05 -20.43 -10.27
C PRO A 104 -9.64 -20.59 -11.67
N LEU A 105 -9.05 -19.90 -12.64
CA LEU A 105 -9.59 -19.94 -13.99
C LEU A 105 -9.04 -21.16 -14.78
N LEU A 106 -8.08 -21.93 -14.24
CA LEU A 106 -7.34 -23.00 -14.94
C LEU A 106 -7.00 -24.23 -14.09
N ASP A 107 -6.77 -25.35 -14.79
CA ASP A 107 -6.22 -26.62 -14.30
C ASP A 107 -4.82 -26.96 -14.88
N LYS A 108 -4.24 -26.08 -15.71
CA LYS A 108 -2.92 -26.25 -16.36
C LYS A 108 -2.09 -24.96 -16.35
N PHE A 109 -0.78 -25.09 -16.59
CA PHE A 109 0.12 -23.97 -16.87
C PHE A 109 0.08 -23.58 -18.35
N TYR A 110 0.25 -22.29 -18.63
CA TYR A 110 0.34 -21.76 -19.99
C TYR A 110 1.77 -21.37 -20.34
N ARG A 111 2.30 -22.01 -21.39
CA ARG A 111 3.68 -21.82 -21.82
C ARG A 111 3.94 -20.44 -22.39
N MET A 112 4.76 -19.68 -21.67
CA MET A 112 5.34 -18.43 -22.12
C MET A 112 6.31 -18.67 -23.28
N PRO A 113 6.42 -17.73 -24.24
CA PRO A 113 7.25 -17.90 -25.42
C PRO A 113 8.76 -17.68 -25.19
N ARG A 114 9.16 -17.30 -23.96
CA ARG A 114 10.54 -16.95 -23.61
C ARG A 114 10.95 -17.59 -22.28
N ASP A 115 12.25 -17.60 -22.05
CA ASP A 115 12.84 -18.01 -20.78
C ASP A 115 12.49 -17.01 -19.67
N SER A 116 12.33 -17.51 -18.45
CA SER A 116 11.94 -16.74 -17.28
C SER A 116 12.83 -15.52 -17.01
N ALA A 117 14.16 -15.68 -17.12
CA ALA A 117 15.14 -14.61 -16.92
C ALA A 117 15.03 -13.45 -17.93
N SER A 118 14.38 -13.64 -19.07
CA SER A 118 14.27 -12.61 -20.10
C SER A 118 13.24 -11.51 -19.80
N TYR A 119 12.47 -11.67 -18.71
CA TYR A 119 11.42 -10.73 -18.30
C TYR A 119 11.87 -9.69 -17.26
N GLY A 120 13.15 -9.68 -16.85
CA GLY A 120 13.73 -8.60 -16.03
C GLY A 120 13.28 -8.53 -14.57
N PHE A 121 12.49 -9.49 -14.08
CA PHE A 121 12.02 -9.48 -12.68
C PHE A 121 13.17 -9.57 -11.67
N ALA A 122 14.23 -10.31 -11.99
CA ALA A 122 15.38 -10.47 -11.10
C ALA A 122 16.43 -9.34 -11.19
N ASP A 123 16.20 -8.30 -12.00
CA ASP A 123 17.18 -7.25 -12.22
C ASP A 123 17.36 -6.36 -10.97
N GLU A 124 18.61 -5.92 -10.74
CA GLU A 124 18.98 -5.13 -9.55
C GLU A 124 18.38 -3.71 -9.61
N GLU A 125 18.24 -3.16 -10.82
CA GLU A 125 17.61 -1.87 -11.09
C GLU A 125 16.08 -1.89 -10.93
N GLY A 126 15.50 -3.07 -10.78
CA GLY A 126 14.06 -3.28 -10.65
C GLY A 126 13.33 -3.46 -11.98
N LEU A 127 12.09 -3.96 -11.89
CA LEU A 127 11.24 -4.29 -13.04
C LEU A 127 10.76 -3.02 -13.74
N THR A 128 11.07 -2.86 -15.04
CA THR A 128 10.56 -1.72 -15.81
C THR A 128 9.12 -1.94 -16.27
N GLY A 129 8.41 -0.85 -16.58
CA GLY A 129 7.05 -0.93 -17.12
C GLY A 129 6.95 -1.61 -18.49
N GLU A 130 8.01 -1.58 -19.31
CA GLU A 130 8.04 -2.25 -20.62
C GLU A 130 8.24 -3.77 -20.47
N GLU A 131 9.10 -4.19 -19.56
CA GLU A 131 9.31 -5.60 -19.22
C GLU A 131 8.05 -6.22 -18.60
N HIS A 132 7.46 -5.53 -17.62
CA HIS A 132 6.21 -5.95 -16.99
C HIS A 132 5.09 -6.07 -18.03
N LYS A 133 4.96 -5.08 -18.93
CA LYS A 133 4.01 -5.14 -20.04
C LYS A 133 4.25 -6.36 -20.93
N THR A 134 5.50 -6.61 -21.27
CA THR A 134 5.89 -7.72 -22.14
C THR A 134 5.52 -9.07 -21.52
N TYR A 135 5.75 -9.23 -20.22
CA TYR A 135 5.33 -10.41 -19.47
C TYR A 135 3.80 -10.61 -19.52
N ILE A 136 3.04 -9.56 -19.25
CA ILE A 136 1.57 -9.62 -19.27
C ILE A 136 1.04 -9.93 -20.68
N ASP A 137 1.55 -9.26 -21.71
CA ASP A 137 1.12 -9.47 -23.09
C ASP A 137 1.41 -10.90 -23.56
N ASP A 138 2.60 -11.44 -23.23
CA ASP A 138 2.98 -12.82 -23.57
C ASP A 138 2.09 -13.84 -22.81
N ALA A 139 1.76 -13.59 -21.54
CA ALA A 139 0.87 -14.45 -20.75
C ALA A 139 -0.55 -14.48 -21.33
N LEU A 140 -1.11 -13.30 -21.64
CA LEU A 140 -2.43 -13.20 -22.28
C LEU A 140 -2.45 -13.86 -23.67
N LYS A 141 -1.34 -13.79 -24.41
CA LYS A 141 -1.20 -14.47 -25.71
C LYS A 141 -1.10 -15.98 -25.55
N ALA A 142 -0.39 -16.47 -24.54
CA ALA A 142 -0.26 -17.90 -24.26
C ALA A 142 -1.63 -18.50 -23.88
N VAL A 143 -2.40 -17.78 -23.06
CA VAL A 143 -3.79 -18.12 -22.73
C VAL A 143 -4.69 -18.14 -23.96
N GLY A 144 -4.53 -17.17 -24.86
CA GLY A 144 -5.27 -17.12 -26.11
C GLY A 144 -6.79 -17.05 -25.90
N ASP A 145 -7.52 -17.94 -26.55
CA ASP A 145 -8.99 -17.97 -26.53
C ASP A 145 -9.54 -19.02 -25.53
N ASP A 146 -8.67 -19.63 -24.70
CA ASP A 146 -9.07 -20.63 -23.70
C ASP A 146 -9.88 -20.00 -22.54
N MET A 147 -9.96 -18.66 -22.46
CA MET A 147 -10.47 -17.93 -21.29
C MET A 147 -11.39 -16.76 -21.61
N ASP A 148 -12.45 -16.63 -20.80
CA ASP A 148 -13.28 -15.45 -20.73
C ASP A 148 -13.04 -14.66 -19.44
N PHE A 149 -12.35 -13.53 -19.58
CA PHE A 149 -12.05 -12.61 -18.48
C PHE A 149 -13.23 -11.70 -18.10
N ASN A 150 -14.40 -11.82 -18.75
CA ASN A 150 -15.53 -10.94 -18.46
C ASN A 150 -16.11 -11.13 -17.06
N SER A 151 -15.90 -12.29 -16.44
CA SER A 151 -16.47 -12.62 -15.15
C SER A 151 -15.65 -12.13 -13.95
N VAL A 152 -14.44 -11.61 -14.16
CA VAL A 152 -13.52 -11.17 -13.10
C VAL A 152 -13.30 -9.67 -13.17
N ASP A 153 -12.94 -9.05 -12.04
CA ASP A 153 -12.66 -7.63 -11.91
C ASP A 153 -11.18 -7.33 -12.12
N ILE A 154 -10.32 -8.20 -11.57
CA ILE A 154 -8.85 -8.13 -11.63
C ILE A 154 -8.25 -9.46 -12.10
N LEU A 155 -7.00 -9.43 -12.57
CA LEU A 155 -6.27 -10.59 -13.09
C LEU A 155 -4.96 -10.81 -12.32
N PHE A 156 -4.74 -12.04 -11.88
CA PHE A 156 -3.52 -12.52 -11.26
C PHE A 156 -2.79 -13.46 -12.23
N ILE A 157 -1.48 -13.28 -12.37
CA ILE A 157 -0.61 -14.13 -13.20
C ILE A 157 0.51 -14.65 -12.31
N ALA A 158 0.62 -15.96 -12.13
CA ALA A 158 1.62 -16.57 -11.26
C ALA A 158 2.44 -17.67 -11.97
N PRO A 159 3.75 -17.76 -11.74
CA PRO A 159 4.60 -18.86 -12.22
C PRO A 159 4.49 -20.09 -11.29
N PRO A 160 5.15 -21.22 -11.57
CA PRO A 160 5.33 -22.28 -10.59
C PRO A 160 6.25 -21.82 -9.43
N ASN A 161 6.06 -22.38 -8.23
CA ASN A 161 6.97 -22.15 -7.11
C ASN A 161 8.36 -22.71 -7.43
N GLY A 162 9.41 -21.92 -7.18
CA GLY A 162 10.79 -22.25 -7.53
C GLY A 162 11.29 -21.54 -8.79
N THR A 163 10.45 -20.72 -9.44
CA THR A 163 10.87 -19.90 -10.58
C THR A 163 11.64 -18.67 -10.11
N GLU A 164 12.89 -18.87 -9.68
CA GLU A 164 13.74 -17.84 -9.05
C GLU A 164 13.98 -16.59 -9.91
N GLN A 165 13.80 -16.68 -11.23
CA GLN A 165 13.97 -15.54 -12.14
C GLN A 165 12.77 -14.58 -12.15
N ILE A 166 11.61 -15.04 -11.68
CA ILE A 166 10.42 -14.21 -11.43
C ILE A 166 10.32 -14.07 -9.90
N ASN A 167 11.15 -13.21 -9.32
CA ASN A 167 11.40 -13.19 -7.86
C ASN A 167 10.56 -12.19 -7.06
N ARG A 168 9.69 -11.42 -7.72
CA ARG A 168 8.90 -10.37 -7.06
C ARG A 168 7.50 -10.26 -7.60
N SER A 169 6.61 -9.78 -6.76
CA SER A 169 5.24 -9.45 -7.09
C SER A 169 5.09 -7.96 -7.39
N ALA A 170 4.15 -7.62 -8.27
CA ALA A 170 3.85 -6.23 -8.60
C ALA A 170 2.49 -6.07 -9.27
N SER A 171 1.80 -4.97 -8.96
CA SER A 171 0.68 -4.46 -9.72
C SER A 171 1.14 -3.67 -10.96
N TYR A 172 0.51 -3.91 -12.11
CA TYR A 172 0.81 -3.17 -13.34
C TYR A 172 0.00 -1.88 -13.43
N SER A 173 0.70 -0.75 -13.42
CA SER A 173 0.12 0.59 -13.31
C SER A 173 -0.63 1.11 -14.54
N SER A 174 -0.63 0.38 -15.66
CA SER A 174 -1.28 0.81 -16.91
C SER A 174 -2.45 -0.09 -17.32
N PRO A 175 -3.44 0.42 -18.08
CA PRO A 175 -4.54 -0.41 -18.57
C PRO A 175 -4.06 -1.56 -19.47
N VAL A 176 -4.74 -2.70 -19.37
CA VAL A 176 -4.41 -3.91 -20.15
C VAL A 176 -5.63 -4.34 -20.95
N LYS A 177 -5.43 -4.62 -22.23
CA LYS A 177 -6.49 -5.09 -23.13
C LYS A 177 -6.23 -6.51 -23.58
N THR A 178 -7.17 -7.40 -23.33
CA THR A 178 -7.10 -8.79 -23.78
C THR A 178 -7.41 -8.89 -25.28
N LYS A 179 -7.02 -10.00 -25.91
CA LYS A 179 -7.36 -10.30 -27.30
C LYS A 179 -8.87 -10.38 -27.54
N SER A 180 -9.65 -10.83 -26.55
CA SER A 180 -11.12 -10.88 -26.59
C SER A 180 -11.77 -9.50 -26.47
N GLY A 181 -10.99 -8.44 -26.23
CA GLY A 181 -11.47 -7.06 -26.15
C GLY A 181 -11.86 -6.60 -24.74
N ARG A 182 -11.69 -7.45 -23.72
CA ARG A 182 -11.85 -7.04 -22.33
C ARG A 182 -10.74 -6.05 -21.96
N GLU A 183 -11.12 -4.96 -21.29
CA GLU A 183 -10.19 -3.97 -20.77
C GLU A 183 -10.14 -4.09 -19.24
N PHE A 184 -8.94 -4.26 -18.72
CA PHE A 184 -8.60 -4.11 -17.31
C PHE A 184 -8.11 -2.68 -17.10
N ARG A 185 -8.56 -2.06 -16.01
CA ARG A 185 -8.14 -0.70 -15.65
C ARG A 185 -6.67 -0.70 -15.22
N ALA A 186 -6.07 0.48 -15.16
CA ALA A 186 -4.77 0.67 -14.54
C ALA A 186 -4.75 0.04 -13.13
N GLY A 187 -3.69 -0.69 -12.79
CA GLY A 187 -3.54 -1.36 -11.50
C GLY A 187 -4.37 -2.63 -11.31
N SER A 188 -5.15 -3.10 -12.31
CA SER A 188 -6.04 -4.26 -12.18
C SER A 188 -5.43 -5.60 -12.64
N VAL A 189 -4.16 -5.60 -13.09
CA VAL A 189 -3.41 -6.81 -13.42
C VAL A 189 -2.23 -6.89 -12.49
N ILE A 190 -2.11 -8.01 -11.77
CA ILE A 190 -1.04 -8.28 -10.81
C ILE A 190 -0.27 -9.51 -11.28
N THR A 191 1.05 -9.40 -11.30
CA THR A 191 1.94 -10.52 -11.51
C THR A 191 2.56 -10.91 -10.18
N PHE A 192 2.50 -12.19 -9.83
CA PHE A 192 3.15 -12.71 -8.65
C PHE A 192 4.47 -13.37 -9.02
N GLY A 193 5.44 -13.26 -8.12
CA GLY A 193 6.72 -13.94 -8.22
C GLY A 193 6.88 -15.03 -7.17
N ASN A 194 8.13 -15.46 -7.00
CA ASN A 194 8.49 -16.48 -6.04
C ASN A 194 8.30 -16.03 -4.59
N ASP A 195 8.18 -14.73 -4.33
CA ASP A 195 7.81 -14.08 -3.05
C ASP A 195 6.33 -14.26 -2.66
N LEU A 196 5.55 -14.99 -3.46
CA LEU A 196 4.21 -15.42 -3.09
C LEU A 196 4.21 -16.71 -2.24
N TYR A 197 5.22 -17.56 -2.43
CA TYR A 197 5.16 -18.97 -2.02
C TYR A 197 5.79 -19.36 -0.69
N PRO A 198 6.76 -18.63 -0.10
CA PRO A 198 7.25 -19.00 1.21
C PRO A 198 6.11 -19.06 2.23
N ASP A 199 6.22 -19.98 3.19
CA ASP A 199 5.15 -20.23 4.15
C ASP A 199 4.76 -18.95 4.88
N GLY A 200 3.49 -18.59 4.74
CA GLY A 200 2.94 -17.40 5.36
C GLY A 200 2.98 -16.16 4.48
N GLU A 201 3.57 -16.16 3.28
CA GLU A 201 3.73 -14.97 2.41
C GLU A 201 2.48 -14.55 1.60
N TRP A 202 1.34 -15.19 1.84
CA TRP A 202 0.08 -14.93 1.13
C TRP A 202 -0.47 -13.49 1.27
N LYS A 203 -0.07 -12.71 2.29
CA LYS A 203 -0.46 -11.29 2.42
C LYS A 203 0.11 -10.42 1.31
N THR A 204 1.11 -10.88 0.56
CA THR A 204 1.52 -10.26 -0.71
C THR A 204 0.31 -10.12 -1.65
N VAL A 205 -0.62 -11.09 -1.65
CA VAL A 205 -1.89 -10.96 -2.39
C VAL A 205 -2.70 -9.76 -1.92
N ASN A 206 -2.81 -9.53 -0.60
CA ASN A 206 -3.56 -8.40 -0.03
C ASN A 206 -2.85 -7.06 -0.26
N HIS A 207 -1.52 -7.03 -0.20
CA HIS A 207 -0.74 -5.83 -0.52
C HIS A 207 -0.96 -5.43 -1.99
N GLU A 208 -0.68 -6.33 -2.93
CA GLU A 208 -0.81 -6.05 -4.35
C GLU A 208 -2.25 -5.73 -4.76
N THR A 209 -3.22 -6.45 -4.19
CA THR A 209 -4.64 -6.18 -4.42
C THR A 209 -5.06 -4.83 -3.85
N GLY A 210 -4.38 -4.31 -2.82
CA GLY A 210 -4.57 -2.96 -2.29
C GLY A 210 -4.39 -1.88 -3.36
N HIS A 211 -3.39 -2.03 -4.23
CA HIS A 211 -3.17 -1.11 -5.35
C HIS A 211 -4.32 -1.11 -6.36
N THR A 212 -4.98 -2.25 -6.57
CA THR A 212 -6.14 -2.33 -7.47
C THR A 212 -7.30 -1.46 -6.98
N MET A 213 -7.40 -1.28 -5.66
CA MET A 213 -8.40 -0.42 -4.99
C MET A 213 -7.88 1.02 -4.78
N GLY A 214 -6.69 1.32 -5.28
CA GLY A 214 -6.08 2.64 -5.31
C GLY A 214 -5.16 2.98 -4.15
N LEU A 215 -4.81 2.02 -3.28
CA LEU A 215 -3.85 2.29 -2.21
C LEU A 215 -2.43 2.47 -2.77
N PRO A 216 -1.67 3.47 -2.30
CA PRO A 216 -0.26 3.66 -2.65
C PRO A 216 0.66 2.78 -1.80
N ASP A 217 1.87 2.53 -2.28
CA ASP A 217 3.00 2.13 -1.44
C ASP A 217 3.36 3.25 -0.47
N LEU A 218 3.61 2.87 0.78
CA LEU A 218 3.97 3.77 1.87
C LEU A 218 5.48 3.73 2.19
N TYR A 219 6.30 3.21 1.29
CA TYR A 219 7.75 3.10 1.43
C TYR A 219 8.49 3.66 0.21
N PRO A 220 9.70 4.21 0.38
CA PRO A 220 10.45 4.74 -0.76
C PRO A 220 10.86 3.62 -1.72
N TYR A 221 10.77 3.86 -3.03
CA TYR A 221 11.36 2.99 -4.05
C TYR A 221 12.90 3.07 -4.12
N GLY A 222 13.53 3.49 -3.02
CA GLY A 222 14.95 3.72 -2.89
C GLY A 222 15.40 3.46 -1.45
N PRO A 223 16.52 4.05 -1.01
CA PRO A 223 17.03 3.82 0.34
C PRO A 223 16.04 4.32 1.40
N GLY A 224 15.87 3.55 2.48
CA GLY A 224 15.02 3.94 3.60
C GLY A 224 14.35 2.78 4.33
N GLY A 225 14.09 1.67 3.61
CA GLY A 225 13.36 0.53 4.15
C GLY A 225 11.85 0.74 4.16
N ASN A 226 11.10 -0.34 4.35
CA ASN A 226 9.66 -0.36 4.15
C ASN A 226 8.88 0.39 5.24
N GLY A 227 9.44 0.47 6.44
CA GLY A 227 8.82 1.19 7.56
C GLY A 227 9.24 2.65 7.71
N LEU A 228 9.99 3.24 6.76
CA LEU A 228 10.61 4.57 6.93
C LEU A 228 9.63 5.64 7.43
N TRP A 229 8.42 5.68 6.85
CA TRP A 229 7.43 6.72 7.16
C TRP A 229 6.29 6.24 8.05
N VAL A 230 6.04 4.94 8.08
CA VAL A 230 4.81 4.38 8.65
C VAL A 230 5.06 3.28 9.68
N GLY A 231 6.33 2.98 9.99
CA GLY A 231 6.67 1.84 10.83
C GLY A 231 6.01 0.56 10.31
N GLU A 232 5.55 -0.26 11.24
CA GLU A 232 4.86 -1.52 10.96
C GLU A 232 3.32 -1.39 11.07
N PHE A 233 2.76 -0.18 10.86
CA PHE A 233 1.36 0.16 11.13
C PHE A 233 0.41 0.08 9.93
N ASP A 234 0.88 -0.31 8.74
CA ASP A 234 0.04 -0.51 7.56
C ASP A 234 0.73 -1.46 6.57
N MET A 235 0.01 -2.47 6.08
CA MET A 235 0.55 -3.46 5.14
C MET A 235 1.00 -2.89 3.79
N MET A 236 0.56 -1.69 3.42
CA MET A 236 1.05 -0.97 2.24
C MET A 236 2.43 -0.33 2.49
N GLY A 237 2.91 -0.33 3.73
CA GLY A 237 4.30 -0.09 4.10
C GLY A 237 5.03 -1.42 4.31
N VAL A 238 4.77 -2.04 5.47
CA VAL A 238 5.40 -3.33 5.85
C VAL A 238 4.33 -4.41 5.87
N VAL A 239 4.29 -5.23 4.82
CA VAL A 239 3.31 -6.33 4.63
C VAL A 239 3.19 -7.24 5.86
N TRP A 240 4.33 -7.50 6.49
CA TRP A 240 4.49 -8.42 7.63
C TRP A 240 4.63 -7.72 8.98
N GLY A 241 4.28 -6.43 9.03
CA GLY A 241 4.39 -5.66 10.25
C GLY A 241 3.59 -6.24 11.41
N GLN A 242 4.00 -5.92 12.63
CA GLN A 242 3.32 -6.27 13.88
C GLN A 242 1.93 -5.64 14.02
N SER A 243 1.65 -4.53 13.34
CA SER A 243 0.34 -3.86 13.29
C SER A 243 -0.14 -3.68 11.83
N PRO A 244 -0.37 -4.77 11.07
CA PRO A 244 -0.53 -4.70 9.61
C PRO A 244 -1.89 -4.16 9.15
N ASP A 245 -2.82 -3.80 10.05
CA ASP A 245 -4.09 -3.17 9.65
C ASP A 245 -3.89 -1.84 8.93
N LEU A 246 -4.82 -1.51 8.04
CA LEU A 246 -4.74 -0.25 7.29
C LEU A 246 -5.00 0.93 8.22
N PHE A 247 -4.27 2.02 7.96
CA PHE A 247 -4.59 3.32 8.55
C PHE A 247 -6.07 3.67 8.34
N ALA A 248 -6.67 4.38 9.29
CA ALA A 248 -8.02 4.90 9.17
C ALA A 248 -8.19 5.74 7.89
N TRP A 249 -7.15 6.47 7.47
CA TRP A 249 -7.13 7.15 6.17
C TRP A 249 -7.41 6.21 4.98
N HIS A 250 -6.74 5.06 4.93
CA HIS A 250 -6.94 4.05 3.88
C HIS A 250 -8.29 3.36 4.02
N LYS A 251 -8.70 2.95 5.23
CA LYS A 251 -10.04 2.36 5.44
C LYS A 251 -11.16 3.34 5.07
N TRP A 252 -10.98 4.63 5.32
CA TRP A 252 -11.96 5.65 4.96
C TRP A 252 -12.03 5.82 3.44
N ARG A 253 -10.86 5.88 2.77
CA ARG A 253 -10.77 5.90 1.31
C ARG A 253 -11.50 4.74 0.65
N LEU A 254 -11.37 3.54 1.22
CA LEU A 254 -11.98 2.31 0.72
C LEU A 254 -13.46 2.16 1.09
N ASN A 255 -14.05 3.10 1.83
CA ASN A 255 -15.39 3.03 2.42
C ASN A 255 -15.58 1.89 3.44
N TRP A 256 -14.50 1.39 4.03
CA TRP A 256 -14.56 0.40 5.10
C TRP A 256 -14.98 1.02 6.44
N ILE A 257 -14.56 2.27 6.67
CA ILE A 257 -15.13 3.12 7.71
C ILE A 257 -15.96 4.25 7.08
N GLU A 258 -17.02 4.65 7.77
CA GLU A 258 -18.01 5.62 7.27
C GLU A 258 -17.73 7.04 7.73
N ASP A 259 -18.33 8.02 7.06
CA ASP A 259 -18.15 9.45 7.40
C ASP A 259 -18.61 9.78 8.82
N ASN A 260 -19.61 9.06 9.35
CA ASN A 260 -20.06 9.22 10.74
C ASN A 260 -19.12 8.56 11.76
N GLN A 261 -18.10 7.83 11.32
CA GLN A 261 -17.05 7.25 12.14
C GLN A 261 -15.77 8.10 12.09
N VAL A 262 -15.78 9.25 11.41
CA VAL A 262 -14.64 10.15 11.36
C VAL A 262 -15.06 11.52 11.89
N ASP A 263 -14.47 11.91 13.02
CA ASP A 263 -14.70 13.22 13.60
C ASP A 263 -13.85 14.27 12.86
N CYS A 264 -14.51 15.07 12.02
CA CYS A 264 -13.86 16.14 11.28
C CYS A 264 -13.75 17.44 12.10
N ILE A 265 -12.52 17.89 12.35
CA ILE A 265 -12.22 19.06 13.19
C ILE A 265 -11.81 20.22 12.28
N MET A 266 -12.80 20.91 11.73
CA MET A 266 -12.60 22.06 10.83
C MET A 266 -12.32 23.37 11.58
N GLU A 267 -12.97 23.56 12.71
CA GLU A 267 -12.99 24.83 13.42
C GLU A 267 -11.79 24.99 14.35
N THR A 268 -11.30 26.23 14.46
CA THR A 268 -10.27 26.57 15.45
C THR A 268 -10.81 26.48 16.87
N GLY A 269 -9.91 26.20 17.83
CA GLY A 269 -10.27 26.06 19.24
C GLY A 269 -9.97 24.67 19.76
N THR A 270 -10.65 24.30 20.85
CA THR A 270 -10.43 23.05 21.56
C THR A 270 -11.70 22.21 21.51
N THR A 271 -11.55 20.94 21.14
CA THR A 271 -12.63 19.96 20.99
C THR A 271 -12.23 18.63 21.63
N THR A 272 -13.21 17.81 21.98
CA THR A 272 -12.99 16.51 22.65
C THR A 272 -13.62 15.41 21.85
N HIS A 273 -12.87 14.32 21.63
CA HIS A 273 -13.23 13.22 20.75
C HIS A 273 -12.98 11.90 21.45
N ARG A 274 -13.90 10.95 21.28
CA ARG A 274 -13.75 9.56 21.76
C ARG A 274 -13.43 8.69 20.56
N LEU A 275 -12.27 8.08 20.55
CA LEU A 275 -11.80 7.21 19.47
C LEU A 275 -11.76 5.77 19.95
N SER A 276 -12.38 4.88 19.18
CA SER A 276 -12.31 3.44 19.36
C SER A 276 -11.22 2.84 18.47
N PRO A 277 -10.59 1.71 18.86
CA PRO A 277 -9.53 1.09 18.08
C PRO A 277 -9.92 0.81 16.63
N ILE A 278 -8.97 0.96 15.70
CA ILE A 278 -9.20 0.81 14.25
C ILE A 278 -9.44 -0.64 13.83
N GLU A 279 -9.07 -1.60 14.68
CA GLU A 279 -9.10 -3.03 14.38
C GLU A 279 -10.46 -3.68 14.69
N VAL A 280 -11.37 -2.95 15.35
CA VAL A 280 -12.71 -3.45 15.74
C VAL A 280 -13.82 -2.72 14.99
N ASP A 281 -15.02 -3.28 14.92
CA ASP A 281 -16.17 -2.62 14.27
C ASP A 281 -16.84 -1.58 15.20
N GLY A 282 -17.49 -0.57 14.61
CA GLY A 282 -18.28 0.44 15.31
C GLY A 282 -17.48 1.52 16.06
N GLY A 283 -18.18 2.56 16.54
CA GLY A 283 -17.54 3.72 17.18
C GLY A 283 -16.86 4.66 16.18
N VAL A 284 -16.37 5.79 16.69
CA VAL A 284 -15.57 6.74 15.92
C VAL A 284 -14.15 6.20 15.82
N LYS A 285 -13.61 6.15 14.60
CA LYS A 285 -12.34 5.50 14.26
C LYS A 285 -11.17 6.46 14.13
N ALA A 286 -11.45 7.71 13.75
CA ALA A 286 -10.42 8.71 13.63
C ALA A 286 -10.96 10.11 13.89
N ALA A 287 -10.05 10.99 14.31
CA ALA A 287 -10.22 12.44 14.14
C ALA A 287 -9.41 12.89 12.91
N ALA A 288 -10.06 13.59 12.00
CA ALA A 288 -9.45 14.17 10.81
C ALA A 288 -9.37 15.68 10.95
N ILE A 289 -8.16 16.24 10.83
CA ILE A 289 -7.90 17.68 10.96
C ILE A 289 -7.34 18.20 9.63
N PRO A 290 -8.19 18.80 8.77
CA PRO A 290 -7.76 19.23 7.45
C PRO A 290 -6.85 20.45 7.54
N MET A 291 -5.68 20.35 6.91
CA MET A 291 -4.62 21.35 6.90
C MET A 291 -4.67 22.22 5.65
N ASN A 292 -4.98 21.60 4.51
CA ASN A 292 -5.18 22.23 3.22
C ASN A 292 -6.20 21.39 2.41
N ALA A 293 -6.33 21.61 1.10
CA ALA A 293 -7.27 20.88 0.24
C ALA A 293 -7.08 19.35 0.25
N THR A 294 -5.83 18.90 0.36
CA THR A 294 -5.42 17.51 0.13
C THR A 294 -4.69 16.87 1.33
N GLY A 295 -4.25 17.69 2.29
CA GLY A 295 -3.43 17.33 3.45
C GLY A 295 -4.14 17.43 4.80
N TYR A 296 -3.86 16.47 5.67
CA TYR A 296 -4.55 16.25 6.94
C TYR A 296 -3.56 15.86 8.03
N VAL A 297 -3.83 16.29 9.26
CA VAL A 297 -3.34 15.58 10.46
C VAL A 297 -4.45 14.61 10.88
N MET A 298 -4.09 13.38 11.15
CA MET A 298 -4.99 12.31 11.56
C MET A 298 -4.63 11.83 12.96
N ALA A 299 -5.64 11.44 13.72
CA ALA A 299 -5.48 10.71 14.98
C ALA A 299 -6.36 9.47 14.95
N GLU A 300 -5.79 8.30 15.24
CA GLU A 300 -6.51 7.02 15.37
C GLU A 300 -6.03 6.25 16.59
N VAL A 301 -6.78 5.25 17.03
CA VAL A 301 -6.38 4.37 18.13
C VAL A 301 -5.91 3.04 17.58
N ARG A 302 -4.71 2.62 17.99
CA ARG A 302 -4.15 1.29 17.72
C ARG A 302 -4.20 0.41 18.95
N SER A 303 -4.51 -0.87 18.76
CA SER A 303 -4.62 -1.86 19.83
C SER A 303 -4.15 -3.25 19.37
N MET A 304 -3.98 -4.19 20.30
CA MET A 304 -3.61 -5.58 19.98
C MET A 304 -4.84 -6.42 19.57
N GLN A 305 -5.81 -5.83 18.89
CA GLN A 305 -7.05 -6.49 18.49
C GLN A 305 -7.06 -6.77 16.99
N GLY A 306 -8.00 -7.61 16.55
CA GLY A 306 -8.16 -7.95 15.14
C GLY A 306 -6.86 -8.50 14.55
N ILE A 307 -6.41 -7.88 13.47
CA ILE A 307 -5.22 -8.34 12.74
C ILE A 307 -3.91 -7.80 13.31
N ASP A 308 -3.97 -6.82 14.23
CA ASP A 308 -2.84 -6.26 14.98
C ASP A 308 -2.57 -7.05 16.29
N HIS A 309 -3.09 -8.27 16.42
CA HIS A 309 -2.93 -9.11 17.63
C HIS A 309 -1.47 -9.42 18.00
N ALA A 310 -0.54 -9.30 17.04
CA ALA A 310 0.89 -9.47 17.25
C ALA A 310 1.59 -8.18 17.69
N ALA A 311 0.85 -7.08 17.82
CA ALA A 311 1.43 -5.78 18.10
C ALA A 311 2.18 -5.76 19.43
N CYS A 312 3.31 -5.06 19.47
CA CYS A 312 4.01 -4.87 20.73
C CYS A 312 3.22 -3.90 21.61
N GLU A 313 3.31 -4.03 22.94
CA GLU A 313 2.50 -3.20 23.84
C GLU A 313 2.72 -1.70 23.61
N THR A 314 3.94 -1.29 23.23
CA THR A 314 4.31 0.10 22.94
C THR A 314 3.68 0.65 21.65
N ALA A 315 3.22 -0.22 20.75
CA ALA A 315 2.52 0.16 19.52
C ALA A 315 1.02 0.41 19.73
N THR A 316 0.53 0.39 20.97
CA THR A 316 -0.89 0.66 21.28
C THR A 316 -1.07 2.10 21.74
N GLY A 317 -2.23 2.72 21.48
CA GLY A 317 -2.56 4.08 21.92
C GLY A 317 -3.03 4.97 20.78
N VAL A 318 -2.99 6.29 20.99
CA VAL A 318 -3.38 7.27 19.97
C VAL A 318 -2.23 7.52 19.01
N LEU A 319 -2.30 6.98 17.80
CA LEU A 319 -1.34 7.20 16.73
C LEU A 319 -1.69 8.49 15.97
N LEU A 320 -0.68 9.33 15.76
CA LEU A 320 -0.79 10.58 15.01
C LEU A 320 0.04 10.49 13.72
N TYR A 321 -0.51 10.97 12.62
CA TYR A 321 0.18 10.96 11.32
C TYR A 321 -0.34 12.08 10.41
N THR A 322 0.48 12.49 9.44
CA THR A 322 0.00 13.29 8.31
C THR A 322 -0.45 12.37 7.18
N ALA A 323 -1.50 12.77 6.47
CA ALA A 323 -1.95 12.11 5.25
C ALA A 323 -2.22 13.14 4.15
N GLU A 324 -1.70 12.92 2.95
CA GLU A 324 -1.70 13.90 1.86
C GLU A 324 -2.04 13.20 0.54
N SER A 325 -3.25 13.44 0.04
CA SER A 325 -3.79 12.80 -1.17
C SER A 325 -3.09 13.22 -2.47
N SER A 326 -2.32 14.31 -2.44
CA SER A 326 -1.54 14.80 -3.59
C SER A 326 -0.16 14.15 -3.72
N ILE A 327 0.31 13.43 -2.70
CA ILE A 327 1.61 12.73 -2.72
C ILE A 327 1.41 11.33 -3.30
N GLY A 328 2.32 10.95 -4.21
CA GLY A 328 2.27 9.69 -4.93
C GLY A 328 2.76 8.48 -4.12
N SER A 329 2.52 7.31 -4.71
CA SER A 329 3.10 6.04 -4.27
C SER A 329 4.62 6.16 -4.18
N GLY A 330 5.19 5.72 -3.07
CA GLY A 330 6.63 5.76 -2.85
C GLY A 330 7.22 7.11 -2.42
N ASP A 331 6.41 8.16 -2.26
CA ASP A 331 6.87 9.50 -1.83
C ASP A 331 6.45 9.86 -0.37
N GLY A 332 5.85 8.90 0.32
CA GLY A 332 5.41 9.03 1.72
C GLY A 332 4.13 9.87 1.85
N PRO A 333 3.00 9.42 1.25
CA PRO A 333 1.71 10.10 1.35
C PRO A 333 1.09 10.01 2.74
N ILE A 334 1.57 9.07 3.57
CA ILE A 334 1.30 8.99 5.00
C ILE A 334 2.63 9.02 5.74
N ARG A 335 2.71 9.80 6.82
CA ARG A 335 3.90 9.87 7.68
C ARG A 335 3.50 9.94 9.14
N ILE A 336 3.98 8.99 9.94
CA ILE A 336 3.77 8.98 11.39
C ILE A 336 4.48 10.17 12.02
N LEU A 337 3.79 10.80 12.98
CA LEU A 337 4.37 11.77 13.88
C LEU A 337 4.91 11.02 15.10
N ASP A 338 6.23 10.85 15.12
CA ASP A 338 6.91 10.13 16.19
C ASP A 338 6.84 10.91 17.51
N THR A 339 6.03 10.42 18.43
CA THR A 339 5.86 11.04 19.75
C THR A 339 6.92 10.62 20.77
N ASN A 340 7.77 9.64 20.42
CA ASN A 340 8.79 9.05 21.28
C ASN A 340 10.16 9.01 20.59
N SER A 341 10.54 10.06 19.84
CA SER A 341 11.77 10.11 19.02
C SER A 341 13.13 9.91 19.71
N ALA A 342 13.14 9.67 21.03
CA ALA A 342 14.31 9.34 21.82
C ALA A 342 14.48 7.83 22.08
N THR A 343 13.52 7.00 21.67
CA THR A 343 13.51 5.55 21.84
C THR A 343 13.79 4.84 20.51
N TRP A 344 13.97 3.52 20.60
CA TRP A 344 14.19 2.66 19.42
C TRP A 344 12.92 1.88 19.03
N GLY A 345 11.80 2.13 19.72
CA GLY A 345 10.58 1.35 19.63
C GLY A 345 10.77 -0.16 19.77
N CYS A 346 10.07 -0.93 18.95
CA CYS A 346 10.04 -2.39 18.98
C CYS A 346 10.10 -2.95 17.55
N GLY A 347 10.60 -4.17 17.38
CA GLY A 347 10.69 -4.82 16.05
C GLY A 347 12.04 -4.59 15.36
N ASN A 348 12.04 -4.65 14.04
CA ASN A 348 13.25 -4.57 13.21
C ASN A 348 13.48 -3.14 12.70
N GLU A 349 14.73 -2.65 12.77
CA GLU A 349 15.10 -1.29 12.35
C GLU A 349 14.75 -1.03 10.87
N TRP A 350 14.91 -2.03 9.99
CA TRP A 350 14.57 -1.92 8.57
C TRP A 350 13.07 -1.80 8.30
N ASP A 351 12.26 -2.27 9.24
CA ASP A 351 10.80 -2.22 9.20
C ASP A 351 10.26 -1.03 10.00
N GLY A 352 11.12 -0.06 10.32
CA GLY A 352 10.72 1.18 10.98
C GLY A 352 10.46 1.03 12.48
N ALA A 353 11.21 0.16 13.16
CA ALA A 353 11.12 -0.06 14.62
C ALA A 353 11.04 1.23 15.44
N ALA A 354 11.77 2.28 15.05
CA ALA A 354 11.75 3.57 15.74
C ALA A 354 10.37 4.25 15.78
N LEU A 355 9.47 3.92 14.85
CA LEU A 355 8.11 4.45 14.83
C LEU A 355 7.11 3.55 15.59
N ASN A 356 7.49 2.31 15.90
CA ASN A 356 6.59 1.31 16.49
C ASN A 356 6.21 1.56 17.95
N ASP A 357 6.69 2.65 18.55
CA ASP A 357 6.21 3.18 19.82
C ASP A 357 5.72 4.64 19.73
N ALA A 358 5.45 5.13 18.51
CA ALA A 358 4.91 6.46 18.29
C ALA A 358 3.53 6.75 18.92
N PRO A 359 2.62 5.78 19.21
CA PRO A 359 1.33 6.11 19.81
C PRO A 359 1.42 6.75 21.20
N LEU A 360 0.57 7.75 21.46
CA LEU A 360 0.39 8.34 22.79
C LEU A 360 -0.43 7.40 23.68
N ARG A 361 0.16 7.00 24.81
CA ARG A 361 -0.41 5.97 25.71
C ARG A 361 -0.91 6.54 27.03
N ASP A 362 -0.13 7.45 27.59
CA ASP A 362 -0.35 7.91 28.95
C ASP A 362 -1.45 8.97 29.00
N ILE A 363 -2.29 8.89 30.03
CA ILE A 363 -3.21 9.97 30.35
C ILE A 363 -2.37 11.22 30.67
N ASP A 364 -2.85 12.36 30.20
CA ASP A 364 -2.16 13.66 30.23
C ASP A 364 -0.96 13.80 29.28
N ALA A 365 -0.62 12.78 28.48
CA ALA A 365 0.34 12.94 27.39
C ALA A 365 -0.16 13.98 26.39
N VAL A 366 0.72 14.90 25.98
CA VAL A 366 0.43 15.98 25.03
C VAL A 366 1.48 15.94 23.93
N PHE A 367 1.04 16.03 22.68
CA PHE A 367 1.92 16.17 21.53
C PHE A 367 1.55 17.43 20.72
N ASP A 368 2.57 18.20 20.35
CA ASP A 368 2.46 19.33 19.41
C ASP A 368 2.91 18.83 18.05
N THR A 369 1.99 18.80 17.10
CA THR A 369 2.25 18.25 15.76
C THR A 369 3.12 19.16 14.90
N GLU A 370 3.42 20.37 15.36
CA GLU A 370 4.08 21.45 14.61
C GLU A 370 3.24 21.99 13.41
N PHE A 371 2.11 21.34 13.11
CA PHE A 371 1.10 21.78 12.14
C PHE A 371 0.00 22.63 12.78
N GLY A 372 0.29 23.32 13.90
CA GLY A 372 -0.74 24.11 14.60
C GLY A 372 -1.85 23.27 15.24
N VAL A 373 -1.67 21.96 15.37
CA VAL A 373 -2.57 21.03 16.06
C VAL A 373 -1.85 20.46 17.29
N LYS A 374 -2.51 20.50 18.45
CA LYS A 374 -2.07 19.82 19.67
C LYS A 374 -3.07 18.76 20.05
N VAL A 375 -2.58 17.57 20.38
CA VAL A 375 -3.42 16.46 20.82
C VAL A 375 -3.01 16.09 22.24
N LYS A 376 -4.00 15.93 23.12
CA LYS A 376 -3.82 15.48 24.50
C LYS A 376 -4.69 14.26 24.77
N VAL A 377 -4.13 13.20 25.35
CA VAL A 377 -4.92 12.09 25.89
C VAL A 377 -5.48 12.53 27.24
N ILE A 378 -6.80 12.58 27.40
CA ILE A 378 -7.44 13.05 28.64
C ILE A 378 -8.09 11.92 29.45
N ALA A 379 -8.45 10.81 28.81
CA ALA A 379 -8.94 9.62 29.49
C ALA A 379 -8.82 8.38 28.60
N ARG A 380 -8.93 7.21 29.25
CA ARG A 380 -9.10 5.91 28.61
C ARG A 380 -10.31 5.21 29.24
N GLU A 381 -11.24 4.75 28.43
CA GLU A 381 -12.46 4.06 28.87
C GLU A 381 -12.55 2.69 28.18
N GLY A 382 -12.10 1.65 28.87
CA GLY A 382 -11.88 0.35 28.22
C GLY A 382 -10.74 0.46 27.21
N ASP A 383 -11.02 0.14 25.95
CA ASP A 383 -10.07 0.27 24.84
C ASP A 383 -10.21 1.58 24.06
N ASP A 384 -11.23 2.39 24.38
CA ASP A 384 -11.39 3.71 23.77
C ASP A 384 -10.46 4.74 24.43
N PHE A 385 -9.95 5.65 23.62
CA PHE A 385 -9.22 6.83 24.08
C PHE A 385 -10.08 8.08 23.91
N ILE A 386 -10.07 8.93 24.91
CA ILE A 386 -10.69 10.26 24.84
C ILE A 386 -9.55 11.26 24.71
N ILE A 387 -9.57 12.01 23.61
CA ILE A 387 -8.56 13.01 23.28
C ILE A 387 -9.15 14.41 23.27
N GLU A 388 -8.35 15.38 23.69
CA GLU A 388 -8.57 16.79 23.44
C GLU A 388 -7.71 17.22 22.25
N VAL A 389 -8.34 17.80 21.23
CA VAL A 389 -7.65 18.36 20.06
C VAL A 389 -7.79 19.87 20.09
N LYS A 390 -6.65 20.55 20.10
CA LYS A 390 -6.56 22.00 20.00
C LYS A 390 -6.01 22.40 18.64
N ARG A 391 -6.85 23.03 17.82
CA ARG A 391 -6.51 23.57 16.50
C ARG A 391 -6.27 25.08 16.59
N GLY A 392 -5.09 25.53 16.18
CA GLY A 392 -4.73 26.94 16.09
C GLY A 392 -5.36 27.65 14.89
N THR A 393 -5.22 28.97 14.86
CA THR A 393 -5.48 29.79 13.68
C THR A 393 -4.25 29.74 12.76
N PHE A 394 -4.46 29.43 11.48
CA PHE A 394 -3.44 29.47 10.44
C PHE A 394 -3.27 30.89 9.88
#